data_AF-A0A9E5CWE2-F1
#
_entry.id   AF-A0A9E5CWE2-F1
#
_cell.length_a   1.000
_cell.length_b   1.000
_cell.length_c   1.000
_cell.angle_alpha   90.00
_cell.angle_beta   90.00
_cell.angle_gamma   90.00
#
_symmetry.space_group_name_H-M   'P 1'
#
loop_
_entity.id
_entity.type
_entity.pdbx_description
1 polymer ?
#
loop_
_entity_poly.entity_id
_entity_poly.type
_entity_poly.pdbx_seq_one_letter_code
_entity_poly.pdbx_strand_id
1 'polypeptide(L)'
;MEEYDPHLYAFVPYQSSVWTEMNEIMAGVTRRSHLYPGLMLAVNGQRLADIFDLEPTRFEVFSRNVFAIVHFRDAKPDQGRKTVQEEVLNLAKAASNRAIQYLARQRPFLKPVGDAPTPQQRELERSHEDWVFNVRTHANLNPLHQPPLAYASIPLTEQDVVGLFHQLSALGAFPGIRIFATSQIHTYDCLIRFDCEAGDARLQYRNVDDNPLGLTPYVIGDAATFETRDLTLEFKNNLDALIDDVADAESPKSFTQMDLCVCWASVEKGFPGYEIQEVTAENLELRQYPGVTHLLGKDGETHVISVIMLKNVIDMIRAGQVQLQ
;
A
#
# COMPACT_ATOMS: atom_id res chain seq x y z
N MET A 1 -41.19 16.54 -54.77
CA MET A 1 -40.13 16.29 -53.79
C MET A 1 -40.87 16.17 -52.47
N GLU A 2 -40.89 14.99 -51.84
CA GLU A 2 -41.49 14.88 -50.50
C GLU A 2 -40.72 15.80 -49.55
N GLU A 3 -41.44 16.56 -48.73
CA GLU A 3 -40.85 17.47 -47.75
C GLU A 3 -40.56 16.67 -46.48
N TYR A 4 -39.29 16.33 -46.27
CA TYR A 4 -38.84 15.72 -45.02
C TYR A 4 -38.37 16.82 -44.05
N ASP A 5 -38.68 16.66 -42.76
CA ASP A 5 -38.18 17.51 -41.68
C ASP A 5 -37.14 16.75 -40.84
N PRO A 6 -35.84 16.77 -41.25
CA PRO A 6 -34.78 16.03 -40.57
C PRO A 6 -34.18 16.82 -39.39
N HIS A 7 -34.09 16.17 -38.24
CA HIS A 7 -33.32 16.63 -37.09
C HIS A 7 -32.09 15.74 -36.87
N LEU A 8 -30.92 16.36 -36.76
CA LEU A 8 -29.65 15.67 -36.54
C LEU A 8 -29.15 15.92 -35.11
N TYR A 9 -28.85 14.85 -34.40
CA TYR A 9 -28.14 14.86 -33.13
C TYR A 9 -26.84 14.10 -33.31
N ALA A 10 -25.74 14.62 -32.79
CA ALA A 10 -24.45 13.94 -32.87
C ALA A 10 -23.68 14.11 -31.57
N PHE A 11 -23.05 13.02 -31.14
CA PHE A 11 -22.31 12.93 -29.90
C PHE A 11 -20.98 12.21 -30.15
N VAL A 12 -19.93 12.71 -29.51
CA VAL A 12 -18.62 12.06 -29.46
C VAL A 12 -18.08 12.19 -28.04
N PRO A 13 -17.77 11.07 -27.37
CA PRO A 13 -17.14 11.15 -26.06
C PRO A 13 -15.66 11.51 -26.20
N TYR A 14 -15.08 12.07 -25.14
CA TYR A 14 -13.66 12.40 -25.10
C TYR A 14 -12.75 11.15 -25.08
N GLN A 15 -13.27 9.99 -24.68
CA GLN A 15 -12.58 8.69 -24.71
C GLN A 15 -13.58 7.53 -24.90
N SER A 16 -13.12 6.40 -25.43
CA SER A 16 -13.98 5.25 -25.77
C SER A 16 -14.64 4.58 -24.56
N SER A 17 -14.01 4.62 -23.38
CA SER A 17 -14.53 4.02 -22.15
C SER A 17 -15.83 4.66 -21.65
N VAL A 18 -16.12 5.90 -22.07
CA VAL A 18 -17.40 6.57 -21.76
C VAL A 18 -18.58 5.77 -22.32
N TRP A 19 -18.40 5.02 -23.42
CA TRP A 19 -19.45 4.13 -23.92
C TRP A 19 -19.81 3.04 -22.92
N THR A 20 -18.82 2.46 -22.24
CA THR A 20 -19.05 1.44 -21.20
C THR A 20 -19.83 2.05 -20.04
N GLU A 21 -19.39 3.19 -19.52
CA GLU A 21 -20.05 3.90 -18.42
C GLU A 21 -21.49 4.30 -18.78
N MET A 22 -21.73 4.81 -19.99
CA MET A 22 -23.08 5.14 -20.46
C MET A 22 -24.00 3.92 -20.56
N ASN A 23 -23.49 2.79 -21.05
CA ASN A 23 -24.28 1.55 -21.13
C ASN A 23 -24.58 0.99 -19.73
N GLU A 24 -23.65 1.07 -18.79
CA GLU A 24 -23.86 0.67 -17.39
C GLU A 24 -24.97 1.49 -16.73
N ILE A 25 -24.93 2.83 -16.87
CA ILE A 25 -25.94 3.73 -16.31
C ILE A 25 -27.33 3.44 -16.91
N MET A 26 -27.42 3.24 -18.24
CA MET A 26 -28.72 3.08 -18.89
C MET A 26 -29.34 1.68 -18.71
N ALA A 27 -28.53 0.63 -18.70
CA ALA A 27 -29.03 -0.74 -18.74
C ALA A 27 -28.87 -1.49 -17.41
N GLY A 28 -28.05 -1.00 -16.48
CA GLY A 28 -27.75 -1.68 -15.21
C GLY A 28 -26.99 -3.01 -15.38
N VAL A 29 -26.47 -3.29 -16.59
CA VAL A 29 -25.75 -4.55 -16.89
C VAL A 29 -24.54 -4.26 -17.78
N THR A 30 -23.39 -4.82 -17.42
CA THR A 30 -22.09 -4.62 -18.09
C THR A 30 -21.94 -5.35 -19.43
N ARG A 31 -22.84 -6.27 -19.79
CA ARG A 31 -22.66 -7.22 -20.91
C ARG A 31 -23.52 -7.00 -22.16
N ARG A 32 -24.33 -5.93 -22.22
CA ARG A 32 -25.13 -5.59 -23.43
C ARG A 32 -24.92 -4.13 -23.83
N SER A 33 -24.39 -3.92 -25.04
CA SER A 33 -24.21 -2.58 -25.62
C SER A 33 -25.49 -2.10 -26.29
N HIS A 34 -26.22 -1.21 -25.62
CA HIS A 34 -27.43 -0.57 -26.14
C HIS A 34 -27.14 0.72 -26.92
N LEU A 35 -26.02 1.38 -26.59
CA LEU A 35 -25.46 2.51 -27.33
C LEU A 35 -24.02 2.21 -27.74
N TYR A 36 -23.74 2.41 -29.02
CA TYR A 36 -22.41 2.29 -29.59
C TYR A 36 -22.26 3.26 -30.76
N PRO A 37 -21.03 3.61 -31.17
CA PRO A 37 -20.76 4.49 -32.31
C PRO A 37 -21.48 4.02 -33.58
N GLY A 38 -21.96 4.97 -34.38
CA GLY A 38 -22.67 4.70 -35.64
C GLY A 38 -23.86 5.64 -35.89
N LEU A 39 -24.60 5.36 -36.95
CA LEU A 39 -25.77 6.10 -37.40
C LEU A 39 -27.06 5.38 -37.00
N MET A 40 -27.82 5.97 -36.09
CA MET A 40 -29.17 5.53 -35.76
C MET A 40 -30.19 6.37 -36.53
N LEU A 41 -31.18 5.70 -37.11
CA LEU A 41 -32.32 6.36 -37.73
C LEU A 41 -33.51 6.36 -36.78
N ALA A 42 -34.22 7.47 -36.74
CA ALA A 42 -35.50 7.57 -36.06
C ALA A 42 -36.57 8.15 -36.99
N VAL A 43 -37.79 7.66 -36.84
CA VAL A 43 -38.96 8.11 -37.60
C VAL A 43 -40.10 8.31 -36.61
N ASN A 44 -40.75 9.48 -36.65
CA ASN A 44 -41.93 9.78 -35.83
C ASN A 44 -41.75 9.45 -34.33
N GLY A 45 -40.57 9.74 -33.77
CA GLY A 45 -40.25 9.53 -32.36
C GLY A 45 -39.85 8.10 -32.00
N GLN A 46 -39.75 7.18 -32.96
CA GLN A 46 -39.31 5.80 -32.75
C GLN A 46 -37.98 5.54 -33.45
N ARG A 47 -37.04 4.89 -32.75
CA ARG A 47 -35.79 4.41 -33.38
C ARG A 47 -36.07 3.21 -34.27
N LEU A 48 -35.35 3.12 -35.37
CA LEU A 48 -35.22 1.88 -36.13
C LEU A 48 -34.23 0.95 -35.43
N ALA A 49 -34.32 -0.34 -35.72
CA ALA A 49 -33.68 -1.38 -34.90
C ALA A 49 -32.14 -1.38 -35.00
N ASP A 50 -31.58 -0.96 -36.13
CA ASP A 50 -30.16 -1.10 -36.43
C ASP A 50 -29.45 0.25 -36.35
N ILE A 51 -28.21 0.24 -35.83
CA ILE A 51 -27.26 1.34 -35.95
C ILE A 51 -26.34 0.98 -37.11
N PHE A 52 -26.31 1.82 -38.14
CA PHE A 52 -25.49 1.63 -39.33
C PHE A 52 -24.07 2.12 -39.08
N ASP A 53 -23.09 1.47 -39.71
CA ASP A 53 -21.73 1.98 -39.70
C ASP A 53 -21.63 3.34 -40.41
N LEU A 54 -20.82 4.22 -39.83
CA LEU A 54 -20.51 5.51 -40.42
C LEU A 54 -19.32 5.35 -41.36
N GLU A 55 -19.53 5.62 -42.65
CA GLU A 55 -18.50 5.66 -43.69
C GLU A 55 -18.15 7.14 -44.02
N PRO A 56 -17.33 7.83 -43.21
CA PRO A 56 -17.07 9.23 -43.46
C PRO A 56 -16.10 9.42 -44.63
N THR A 57 -16.20 10.58 -45.29
CA THR A 57 -15.24 10.94 -46.35
C THR A 57 -13.86 11.36 -45.80
N ARG A 58 -13.79 11.76 -44.52
CA ARG A 58 -12.57 12.17 -43.80
C ARG A 58 -12.73 11.86 -42.30
N PHE A 59 -11.61 11.72 -41.58
CA PHE A 59 -11.60 11.41 -40.15
C PHE A 59 -12.15 10.02 -39.79
N GLU A 60 -11.81 9.00 -40.59
CA GLU A 60 -12.26 7.60 -40.39
C GLU A 60 -11.96 7.06 -38.98
N VAL A 61 -10.78 7.32 -38.44
CA VAL A 61 -10.44 6.87 -37.08
C VAL A 61 -11.31 7.56 -36.02
N PHE A 62 -11.66 8.83 -36.24
CA PHE A 62 -12.49 9.60 -35.31
C PHE A 62 -13.97 9.18 -35.39
N SER A 63 -14.48 8.86 -36.58
CA SER A 63 -15.88 8.44 -36.75
C SER A 63 -16.21 7.14 -36.05
N ARG A 64 -15.21 6.26 -35.82
CA ARG A 64 -15.35 5.03 -35.02
C ARG A 64 -15.78 5.29 -33.57
N ASN A 65 -15.76 6.54 -33.12
CA ASN A 65 -16.20 6.94 -31.79
C ASN A 65 -17.39 7.93 -31.82
N VAL A 66 -17.96 8.21 -33.00
CA VAL A 66 -19.07 9.16 -33.16
C VAL A 66 -20.39 8.38 -33.21
N PHE A 67 -21.39 8.89 -32.51
CA PHE A 67 -22.77 8.44 -32.62
C PHE A 67 -23.64 9.57 -33.16
N ALA A 68 -24.42 9.27 -34.19
CA ALA A 68 -25.33 10.21 -34.82
C ALA A 68 -26.74 9.64 -34.85
N ILE A 69 -27.73 10.47 -34.56
CA ILE A 69 -29.14 10.17 -34.75
C ILE A 69 -29.68 11.13 -35.80
N VAL A 70 -30.26 10.59 -36.86
CA VAL A 70 -31.07 11.37 -37.80
C VAL A 70 -32.53 10.99 -37.62
N HIS A 71 -33.32 11.95 -37.14
CA HIS A 71 -34.75 11.80 -36.92
C HIS A 71 -35.52 12.49 -38.04
N PHE A 72 -36.33 11.72 -38.76
CA PHE A 72 -37.27 12.24 -39.75
C PHE A 72 -38.68 12.32 -39.15
N ARG A 73 -39.32 13.49 -39.27
CA ARG A 73 -40.77 13.60 -39.10
C ARG A 73 -41.46 13.34 -40.42
N ASP A 74 -42.59 12.63 -40.36
CA ASP A 74 -43.47 12.33 -41.50
C ASP A 74 -42.89 11.41 -42.58
N ALA A 75 -41.69 10.85 -42.38
CA ALA A 75 -41.20 9.74 -43.19
C ALA A 75 -41.99 8.45 -42.89
N LYS A 76 -42.16 7.61 -43.91
CA LYS A 76 -42.76 6.27 -43.74
C LYS A 76 -41.66 5.21 -43.69
N PRO A 77 -41.63 4.33 -42.68
CA PRO A 77 -40.80 3.13 -42.72
C PRO A 77 -41.14 2.31 -43.95
N ASP A 78 -40.14 1.70 -44.60
CA ASP A 78 -40.38 0.81 -45.73
C ASP A 78 -41.14 -0.43 -45.23
N GLN A 79 -42.33 -0.71 -45.78
CA GLN A 79 -43.23 -1.75 -45.25
C GLN A 79 -42.55 -3.13 -45.33
N GLY A 80 -42.24 -3.71 -44.17
CA GLY A 80 -41.59 -5.02 -44.05
C GLY A 80 -40.06 -4.97 -43.90
N ARG A 81 -39.44 -3.78 -43.92
CA ARG A 81 -38.01 -3.60 -43.62
C ARG A 81 -37.80 -2.73 -42.40
N LYS A 82 -36.76 -3.02 -41.61
CA LYS A 82 -36.31 -2.21 -40.47
C LYS A 82 -35.57 -0.92 -40.91
N THR A 83 -35.85 -0.43 -42.12
CA THR A 83 -35.09 0.60 -42.81
C THR A 83 -36.02 1.65 -43.43
N VAL A 84 -35.44 2.76 -43.85
CA VAL A 84 -36.12 3.81 -44.64
C VAL A 84 -35.85 3.63 -46.14
N GLN A 85 -36.55 4.39 -46.97
CA GLN A 85 -36.25 4.48 -48.40
C GLN A 85 -34.80 4.92 -48.64
N GLU A 86 -34.20 4.48 -49.75
CA GLU A 86 -32.80 4.71 -50.06
C GLU A 86 -32.42 6.21 -50.10
N GLU A 87 -33.32 7.04 -50.62
CA GLU A 87 -33.13 8.50 -50.67
C GLU A 87 -32.99 9.11 -49.26
N VAL A 88 -33.84 8.67 -48.32
CA VAL A 88 -33.83 9.11 -46.92
C VAL A 88 -32.58 8.61 -46.20
N LEU A 89 -32.14 7.38 -46.49
CA LEU A 89 -30.91 6.81 -45.94
C LEU A 89 -29.68 7.58 -46.43
N ASN A 90 -29.62 7.91 -47.72
CA ASN A 90 -28.52 8.67 -48.31
C ASN A 90 -28.46 10.10 -47.73
N LEU A 91 -29.62 10.72 -47.51
CA LEU A 91 -29.69 12.02 -46.81
C LEU A 91 -29.17 11.92 -45.38
N ALA A 92 -29.54 10.88 -44.63
CA ALA A 92 -29.06 10.65 -43.27
C ALA A 92 -27.54 10.43 -43.21
N LYS A 93 -26.99 9.64 -44.14
CA LYS A 93 -25.54 9.43 -44.27
C LYS A 93 -24.80 10.74 -44.57
N ALA A 94 -25.32 11.54 -45.51
CA ALA A 94 -24.74 12.84 -45.85
C ALA A 94 -24.76 13.82 -44.66
N ALA A 95 -25.88 13.89 -43.93
CA ALA A 95 -26.01 14.71 -42.73
C ALA A 95 -25.01 14.29 -41.63
N SER A 96 -24.90 12.98 -41.40
CA SER A 96 -24.00 12.40 -40.39
C SER A 96 -22.54 12.65 -40.73
N ASN A 97 -22.14 12.51 -42.00
CA ASN A 97 -20.79 12.85 -42.46
C ASN A 97 -20.44 14.33 -42.19
N ARG A 98 -21.42 15.24 -42.36
CA ARG A 98 -21.21 16.66 -42.06
C ARG A 98 -21.08 16.91 -40.55
N ALA A 99 -21.85 16.21 -39.72
CA ALA A 99 -21.70 16.23 -38.26
C ALA A 99 -20.31 15.75 -37.81
N ILE A 100 -19.81 14.65 -38.37
CA ILE A 100 -18.47 14.11 -38.06
C ILE A 100 -17.40 15.17 -38.35
N GLN A 101 -17.48 15.82 -39.52
CA GLN A 101 -16.51 16.87 -39.89
C GLN A 101 -16.58 18.09 -38.96
N TYR A 102 -17.79 18.46 -38.51
CA TYR A 102 -17.96 19.52 -37.53
C TYR A 102 -17.36 19.13 -36.19
N LEU A 103 -17.74 17.98 -35.62
CA LEU A 103 -17.25 17.49 -34.34
C LEU A 103 -15.73 17.28 -34.31
N ALA A 104 -15.14 16.80 -35.42
CA ALA A 104 -13.70 16.64 -35.54
C ALA A 104 -12.94 17.97 -35.37
N ARG A 105 -13.51 19.09 -35.84
CA ARG A 105 -12.94 20.44 -35.63
C ARG A 105 -13.12 20.95 -34.21
N GLN A 106 -14.14 20.47 -33.51
CA GLN A 106 -14.40 20.80 -32.11
C GLN A 106 -13.61 19.93 -31.12
N ARG A 107 -12.82 18.95 -31.60
CA ARG A 107 -12.02 18.04 -30.75
C ARG A 107 -11.20 18.75 -29.66
N PRO A 108 -10.57 19.93 -29.89
CA PRO A 108 -9.84 20.64 -28.84
C PRO A 108 -10.70 21.10 -27.65
N PHE A 109 -12.02 21.19 -27.81
CA PHE A 109 -12.95 21.56 -26.74
C PHE A 109 -13.45 20.37 -25.92
N LEU A 110 -13.13 19.13 -26.33
CA LEU A 110 -13.37 17.96 -25.50
C LEU A 110 -12.46 18.02 -24.28
N LYS A 111 -12.91 17.44 -23.16
CA LYS A 111 -12.05 17.21 -22.01
C LYS A 111 -10.76 16.57 -22.53
N PRO A 112 -9.56 17.12 -22.22
CA PRO A 112 -8.33 16.45 -22.61
C PRO A 112 -8.39 15.03 -22.07
N VAL A 113 -7.85 14.09 -22.85
CA VAL A 113 -7.60 12.74 -22.34
C VAL A 113 -6.52 12.91 -21.28
N GLY A 114 -6.90 13.35 -20.07
CA GLY A 114 -6.14 13.07 -18.88
C GLY A 114 -6.17 11.56 -18.74
N ASP A 115 -5.05 10.98 -18.35
CA ASP A 115 -4.94 9.54 -18.06
C ASP A 115 -6.04 9.21 -17.06
N ALA A 116 -7.20 8.79 -17.55
CA ALA A 116 -8.27 8.31 -16.70
C ALA A 116 -7.67 7.05 -16.08
N PRO A 117 -7.50 7.02 -14.75
CA PRO A 117 -6.83 5.90 -14.13
C PRO A 117 -7.52 4.63 -14.62
N THR A 118 -6.72 3.71 -15.16
CA THR A 118 -7.20 2.38 -15.53
C THR A 118 -7.94 1.80 -14.32
N PRO A 119 -8.84 0.82 -14.51
CA PRO A 119 -9.46 0.15 -13.38
C PRO A 119 -8.45 -0.30 -12.31
N GLN A 120 -7.24 -0.72 -12.73
CA GLN A 120 -6.13 -1.03 -11.82
C GLN A 120 -5.59 0.20 -11.09
N GLN A 121 -5.43 1.35 -11.76
CA GLN A 121 -5.01 2.60 -11.12
C GLN A 121 -6.08 3.11 -10.14
N ARG A 122 -7.38 2.98 -10.44
CA ARG A 122 -8.47 3.33 -9.49
C ARG A 122 -8.50 2.39 -8.29
N GLU A 123 -8.20 1.11 -8.49
CA GLU A 123 -8.08 0.13 -7.42
C GLU A 123 -6.84 0.40 -6.54
N LEU A 124 -5.73 0.80 -7.15
CA LEU A 124 -4.53 1.28 -6.45
C LEU A 124 -4.77 2.59 -5.70
N GLU A 125 -5.52 3.52 -6.27
CA GLU A 125 -5.89 4.79 -5.63
C GLU A 125 -6.88 4.56 -4.48
N ARG A 126 -7.89 3.71 -4.66
CA ARG A 126 -8.80 3.30 -3.58
C ARG A 126 -8.04 2.55 -2.49
N SER A 127 -7.16 1.62 -2.85
CA SER A 127 -6.34 0.91 -1.85
C SER A 127 -5.40 1.87 -1.12
N HIS A 128 -4.93 2.93 -1.78
CA HIS A 128 -4.17 4.00 -1.14
C HIS A 128 -5.03 4.83 -0.18
N GLU A 129 -6.23 5.27 -0.58
CA GLU A 129 -7.15 6.00 0.30
C GLU A 129 -7.57 5.16 1.51
N ASP A 130 -7.90 3.88 1.30
CA ASP A 130 -8.20 2.92 2.36
C ASP A 130 -6.98 2.73 3.27
N TRP A 131 -5.78 2.64 2.71
CA TRP A 131 -4.54 2.57 3.49
C TRP A 131 -4.33 3.84 4.34
N VAL A 132 -4.49 5.03 3.76
CA VAL A 132 -4.39 6.31 4.50
C VAL A 132 -5.42 6.35 5.63
N PHE A 133 -6.66 5.95 5.35
CA PHE A 133 -7.72 5.90 6.35
C PHE A 133 -7.37 4.92 7.49
N ASN A 134 -6.90 3.72 7.15
CA ASN A 134 -6.53 2.69 8.12
C ASN A 134 -5.36 3.13 8.99
N VAL A 135 -4.31 3.72 8.41
CA VAL A 135 -3.14 4.23 9.14
C VAL A 135 -3.54 5.37 10.08
N ARG A 136 -4.37 6.31 9.63
CA ARG A 136 -4.86 7.41 10.49
C ARG A 136 -5.77 6.91 11.60
N THR A 137 -6.66 5.97 11.30
CA THR A 137 -7.55 5.35 12.30
C THR A 137 -6.73 4.62 13.35
N HIS A 138 -5.73 3.85 12.92
CA HIS A 138 -4.79 3.19 13.82
C HIS A 138 -4.06 4.20 14.71
N ALA A 139 -3.57 5.31 14.15
CA ALA A 139 -2.86 6.32 14.93
C ALA A 139 -3.70 6.99 16.00
N ASN A 140 -4.99 7.20 15.72
CA ASN A 140 -5.93 7.72 16.70
C ASN A 140 -6.23 6.70 17.82
N LEU A 141 -6.32 5.42 17.49
CA LEU A 141 -6.64 4.36 18.45
C LEU A 141 -5.44 3.92 19.30
N ASN A 142 -4.24 3.95 18.73
CA ASN A 142 -3.02 3.45 19.36
C ASN A 142 -1.88 4.49 19.34
N PRO A 143 -2.02 5.63 20.04
CA PRO A 143 -1.06 6.72 19.98
C PRO A 143 0.29 6.37 20.66
N LEU A 144 1.37 6.82 20.02
CA LEU A 144 2.76 6.73 20.50
C LEU A 144 3.42 8.12 20.55
N HIS A 145 2.67 9.16 20.92
CA HIS A 145 3.27 10.49 21.02
C HIS A 145 4.13 10.63 22.28
N GLN A 146 5.44 10.47 22.12
CA GLN A 146 6.44 10.61 23.19
C GLN A 146 7.65 11.39 22.66
N PRO A 147 7.63 12.73 22.67
CA PRO A 147 8.77 13.53 22.24
C PRO A 147 10.07 13.11 22.98
N PRO A 148 11.22 13.06 22.29
CA PRO A 148 11.47 13.51 20.91
C PRO A 148 11.19 12.46 19.81
N LEU A 149 10.48 11.37 20.09
CA LEU A 149 10.12 10.38 19.07
C LEU A 149 9.18 10.98 18.01
N ALA A 150 9.41 10.61 16.75
CA ALA A 150 8.67 11.11 15.59
C ALA A 150 7.46 10.24 15.23
N TYR A 151 7.26 9.13 15.94
CA TYR A 151 6.14 8.22 15.71
C TYR A 151 4.86 8.75 16.35
N ALA A 152 3.78 8.79 15.57
CA ALA A 152 2.47 9.18 16.08
C ALA A 152 1.70 8.02 16.72
N SER A 153 2.02 6.78 16.34
CA SER A 153 1.33 5.56 16.76
C SER A 153 2.30 4.41 16.97
N ILE A 154 1.81 3.35 17.62
CA ILE A 154 2.59 2.11 17.74
C ILE A 154 2.90 1.54 16.34
N PRO A 155 3.95 0.73 16.17
CA PRO A 155 4.28 0.05 14.92
C PRO A 155 3.11 -0.76 14.35
N LEU A 156 2.89 -0.67 13.04
CA LEU A 156 1.95 -1.50 12.28
C LEU A 156 2.67 -2.60 11.52
N THR A 157 3.87 -2.29 11.05
CA THR A 157 4.68 -3.13 10.18
C THR A 157 6.08 -3.29 10.75
N GLU A 158 6.80 -4.29 10.26
CA GLU A 158 8.22 -4.49 10.58
C GLU A 158 9.07 -3.25 10.25
N GLN A 159 8.74 -2.53 9.16
CA GLN A 159 9.46 -1.31 8.78
C GLN A 159 9.29 -0.18 9.82
N ASP A 160 8.14 -0.12 10.50
CA ASP A 160 7.93 0.82 11.61
C ASP A 160 8.81 0.44 12.81
N VAL A 161 8.99 -0.86 13.09
CA VAL A 161 9.91 -1.36 14.13
C VAL A 161 11.35 -0.98 13.80
N VAL A 162 11.80 -1.17 12.55
CA VAL A 162 13.14 -0.77 12.09
C VAL A 162 13.38 0.71 12.35
N GLY A 163 12.47 1.57 11.88
CA GLY A 163 12.65 3.02 12.03
C GLY A 163 12.57 3.49 13.49
N LEU A 164 11.70 2.89 14.31
CA LEU A 164 11.59 3.22 15.74
C LEU A 164 12.87 2.81 16.48
N PHE A 165 13.41 1.62 16.21
CA PHE A 165 14.66 1.16 16.79
C PHE A 165 15.83 2.09 16.45
N HIS A 166 15.96 2.51 15.20
CA HIS A 166 17.02 3.44 14.80
C HIS A 166 16.85 4.83 15.44
N GLN A 167 15.62 5.32 15.57
CA GLN A 167 15.37 6.56 16.29
C GLN A 167 15.75 6.45 17.77
N LEU A 168 15.36 5.39 18.45
CA LEU A 168 15.74 5.14 19.85
C LEU A 168 17.26 4.97 20.01
N SER A 169 17.92 4.29 19.06
CA SER A 169 19.38 4.16 19.00
C SER A 169 20.05 5.53 18.91
N ALA A 170 19.59 6.39 18.00
CA ALA A 170 20.11 7.75 17.83
C ALA A 170 19.88 8.65 19.05
N LEU A 171 18.79 8.41 19.79
CA LEU A 171 18.47 9.10 21.04
C LEU A 171 19.16 8.50 22.27
N GLY A 172 20.05 7.52 22.07
CA GLY A 172 20.90 6.98 23.13
C GLY A 172 20.26 5.94 24.04
N ALA A 173 19.12 5.36 23.64
CA ALA A 173 18.48 4.28 24.40
C ALA A 173 19.33 2.99 24.45
N PHE A 174 20.23 2.80 23.48
CA PHE A 174 21.12 1.65 23.36
C PHE A 174 22.59 2.11 23.27
N PRO A 175 23.27 2.34 24.42
CA PRO A 175 24.59 2.94 24.46
C PRO A 175 25.64 2.14 23.68
N GLY A 176 26.43 2.84 22.87
CA GLY A 176 27.52 2.24 22.10
C GLY A 176 27.11 1.48 20.84
N ILE A 177 25.82 1.43 20.50
CA ILE A 177 25.40 0.71 19.29
C ILE A 177 26.00 1.33 18.02
N ARG A 178 26.59 0.48 17.18
CA ARG A 178 27.14 0.76 15.85
C ARG A 178 26.43 -0.12 14.85
N ILE A 179 25.79 0.48 13.86
CA ILE A 179 25.11 -0.23 12.78
C ILE A 179 26.01 -0.20 11.54
N PHE A 180 26.41 -1.37 11.04
CA PHE A 180 27.26 -1.49 9.86
C PHE A 180 26.45 -1.49 8.58
N ALA A 181 25.35 -2.23 8.56
CA ALA A 181 24.48 -2.36 7.41
C ALA A 181 23.07 -2.76 7.83
N THR A 182 22.08 -2.27 7.10
CA THR A 182 20.72 -2.82 7.04
C THR A 182 20.48 -3.37 5.64
N SER A 183 19.78 -4.50 5.54
CA SER A 183 19.61 -5.25 4.31
C SER A 183 18.20 -5.80 4.21
N GLN A 184 17.62 -5.74 3.00
CA GLN A 184 16.38 -6.44 2.66
C GLN A 184 16.61 -7.65 1.74
N ILE A 185 17.86 -7.93 1.34
CA ILE A 185 18.21 -8.94 0.32
C ILE A 185 18.97 -10.12 0.93
N HIS A 186 19.86 -9.85 1.89
CA HIS A 186 20.59 -10.88 2.62
C HIS A 186 19.71 -11.60 3.64
N THR A 187 20.16 -12.77 4.09
CA THR A 187 19.45 -13.62 5.05
C THR A 187 19.10 -12.90 6.36
N TYR A 188 19.96 -11.97 6.78
CA TYR A 188 19.78 -11.20 8.01
C TYR A 188 19.58 -9.71 7.75
N ASP A 189 18.70 -9.10 8.54
CA ASP A 189 18.28 -7.71 8.32
C ASP A 189 19.37 -6.69 8.65
N CYS A 190 20.20 -6.96 9.67
CA CYS A 190 21.14 -5.97 10.18
C CYS A 190 22.40 -6.59 10.79
N LEU A 191 23.54 -5.90 10.62
CA LEU A 191 24.80 -6.22 11.30
C LEU A 191 25.18 -5.06 12.22
N ILE A 192 25.35 -5.36 13.52
CA ILE A 192 25.66 -4.35 14.54
C ILE A 192 26.82 -4.75 15.44
N ARG A 193 27.32 -3.79 16.23
CA ARG A 193 28.25 -3.99 17.35
C ARG A 193 27.93 -2.99 18.46
N PHE A 194 28.18 -3.34 19.71
CA PHE A 194 28.23 -2.36 20.79
C PHE A 194 29.69 -2.00 21.09
N ASP A 195 30.00 -0.71 21.09
CA ASP A 195 31.33 -0.12 21.34
C ASP A 195 31.17 1.25 22.03
N CYS A 196 31.47 1.28 23.33
CA CYS A 196 31.49 2.49 24.15
C CYS A 196 32.44 2.40 25.35
N GLU A 197 32.62 3.52 26.05
CA GLU A 197 33.36 3.55 27.31
C GLU A 197 32.61 2.76 28.39
N ALA A 198 33.32 1.89 29.13
CA ALA A 198 32.73 1.08 30.20
C ALA A 198 32.16 1.94 31.36
N GLY A 199 32.66 3.18 31.49
CA GLY A 199 32.19 4.17 32.44
C GLY A 199 30.95 4.96 32.00
N ASP A 200 30.38 4.72 30.82
CA ASP A 200 29.16 5.40 30.37
C ASP A 200 28.01 5.06 31.33
N ALA A 201 27.47 6.08 32.01
CA ALA A 201 26.39 5.90 32.98
C ALA A 201 25.13 5.27 32.37
N ARG A 202 24.92 5.38 31.05
CA ARG A 202 23.78 4.75 30.36
C ARG A 202 24.02 3.27 30.12
N LEU A 203 25.28 2.83 30.06
CA LEU A 203 25.62 1.41 29.91
C LEU A 203 25.30 0.63 31.19
N GLN A 204 25.42 1.26 32.36
CA GLN A 204 25.32 0.59 33.65
C GLN A 204 23.88 0.53 34.17
N TYR A 205 23.42 -0.66 34.54
CA TYR A 205 22.19 -0.83 35.31
C TYR A 205 22.36 -0.17 36.68
N ARG A 206 21.38 0.65 37.09
CA ARG A 206 21.36 1.22 38.46
C ARG A 206 20.26 0.59 39.29
N ASN A 207 19.02 0.66 38.84
CA ASN A 207 17.88 -0.05 39.44
C ASN A 207 16.69 -0.09 38.47
N VAL A 208 15.57 -0.68 38.91
CA VAL A 208 14.34 -0.78 38.11
C VAL A 208 13.74 0.58 37.74
N ASP A 209 13.94 1.60 38.57
CA ASP A 209 13.40 2.95 38.38
C ASP A 209 14.39 3.92 37.73
N ASP A 210 15.64 3.50 37.52
CA ASP A 210 16.73 4.33 37.03
C ASP A 210 17.69 3.49 36.16
N ASN A 211 17.54 3.64 34.85
CA ASN A 211 18.23 2.86 33.81
C ASN A 211 18.07 1.32 33.94
N PRO A 212 16.83 0.80 33.84
CA PRO A 212 16.56 -0.63 33.93
C PRO A 212 17.06 -1.43 32.73
N LEU A 213 17.56 -0.78 31.67
CA LEU A 213 18.06 -1.39 30.43
C LEU A 213 19.59 -1.55 30.39
N GLY A 214 20.29 -1.09 31.42
CA GLY A 214 21.74 -1.21 31.52
C GLY A 214 22.22 -2.64 31.83
N LEU A 215 23.54 -2.78 31.84
CA LEU A 215 24.28 -4.01 32.10
C LEU A 215 24.82 -4.02 33.54
N THR A 216 25.06 -5.22 34.07
CA THR A 216 25.75 -5.38 35.35
C THR A 216 27.25 -5.12 35.19
N PRO A 217 27.96 -4.73 36.26
CA PRO A 217 29.43 -4.66 36.25
C PRO A 217 30.10 -5.98 35.85
N TYR A 218 29.46 -7.11 36.16
CA TYR A 218 29.95 -8.44 35.78
C TYR A 218 29.99 -8.62 34.24
N VAL A 219 28.95 -8.17 33.54
CA VAL A 219 28.88 -8.26 32.06
C VAL A 219 29.79 -7.23 31.40
N ILE A 220 29.89 -6.03 31.96
CA ILE A 220 30.77 -4.97 31.44
C ILE A 220 32.25 -5.38 31.57
N GLY A 221 32.60 -6.03 32.69
CA GLY A 221 33.97 -6.44 33.00
C GLY A 221 34.86 -5.27 33.43
N ASP A 222 36.16 -5.54 33.54
CA ASP A 222 37.17 -4.58 34.04
C ASP A 222 37.85 -3.77 32.92
N ALA A 223 37.45 -3.96 31.67
CA ALA A 223 38.03 -3.25 30.53
C ALA A 223 37.62 -1.77 30.53
N ALA A 224 38.45 -0.91 29.94
CA ALA A 224 38.14 0.52 29.81
C ALA A 224 36.98 0.78 28.83
N THR A 225 36.77 -0.14 27.88
CA THR A 225 35.73 -0.09 26.85
C THR A 225 34.90 -1.36 26.90
N PHE A 226 33.60 -1.22 26.69
CA PHE A 226 32.69 -2.32 26.43
C PHE A 226 32.59 -2.51 24.92
N GLU A 227 33.08 -3.64 24.43
CA GLU A 227 33.05 -3.99 23.01
C GLU A 227 32.52 -5.41 22.82
N THR A 228 31.58 -5.58 21.89
CA THR A 228 31.10 -6.90 21.46
C THR A 228 31.76 -7.33 20.16
N ARG A 229 31.65 -8.62 19.82
CA ARG A 229 31.79 -9.04 18.41
C ARG A 229 30.70 -8.41 17.55
N ASP A 230 30.78 -8.61 16.23
CA ASP A 230 29.68 -8.30 15.33
C ASP A 230 28.50 -9.26 15.59
N LEU A 231 27.30 -8.69 15.61
CA LEU A 231 26.04 -9.35 15.96
C LEU A 231 25.07 -9.25 14.79
N THR A 232 24.45 -10.37 14.45
CA THR A 232 23.35 -10.43 13.50
C THR A 232 22.03 -10.07 14.19
N LEU A 233 21.28 -9.16 13.60
CA LEU A 233 20.04 -8.64 14.15
C LEU A 233 18.91 -8.82 13.13
N GLU A 234 17.80 -9.37 13.61
CA GLU A 234 16.54 -9.49 12.89
C GLU A 234 15.51 -8.49 13.41
N PHE A 235 14.70 -7.96 12.51
CA PHE A 235 13.51 -7.20 12.86
C PHE A 235 12.27 -8.05 12.62
N LYS A 236 11.31 -7.96 13.53
CA LYS A 236 9.97 -8.49 13.32
C LYS A 236 8.93 -7.53 13.86
N ASN A 237 7.73 -7.54 13.29
CA ASN A 237 6.62 -6.84 13.93
C ASN A 237 6.34 -7.44 15.32
N ASN A 238 6.21 -8.76 15.39
CA ASN A 238 6.05 -9.50 16.65
C ASN A 238 7.04 -10.67 16.73
N LEU A 239 7.42 -11.06 17.95
CA LEU A 239 8.38 -12.15 18.18
C LEU A 239 7.92 -13.49 17.58
N ASP A 240 6.61 -13.72 17.56
CA ASP A 240 5.94 -14.90 17.00
C ASP A 240 6.41 -15.18 15.56
N ALA A 241 6.53 -14.13 14.75
CA ALA A 241 6.96 -14.25 13.35
C ALA A 241 8.42 -14.67 13.20
N LEU A 242 9.28 -14.39 14.19
CA LEU A 242 10.64 -14.94 14.20
C LEU A 242 10.60 -16.45 14.46
N ILE A 243 9.77 -16.87 15.42
CA ILE A 243 9.64 -18.27 15.82
C ILE A 243 9.13 -19.12 14.66
N ASP A 244 8.14 -18.61 13.91
CA ASP A 244 7.67 -19.24 12.69
C ASP A 244 8.80 -19.36 11.65
N ASP A 245 9.56 -18.28 11.42
CA ASP A 245 10.71 -18.26 10.50
C ASP A 245 11.79 -19.29 10.87
N VAL A 246 12.06 -19.53 12.16
CA VAL A 246 13.09 -20.52 12.60
C VAL A 246 12.55 -21.94 12.79
N ALA A 247 11.25 -22.10 12.88
CA ALA A 247 10.58 -23.40 12.93
C ALA A 247 10.38 -23.99 11.52
N ASP A 248 10.29 -23.13 10.49
CA ASP A 248 10.21 -23.56 9.10
C ASP A 248 11.54 -24.18 8.63
N ALA A 249 11.50 -25.46 8.28
CA ALA A 249 12.66 -26.21 7.82
C ALA A 249 13.21 -25.73 6.46
N GLU A 250 12.38 -25.03 5.66
CA GLU A 250 12.79 -24.46 4.37
C GLU A 250 13.35 -23.04 4.50
N SER A 251 13.28 -22.45 5.70
CA SER A 251 13.81 -21.12 5.96
C SER A 251 15.35 -21.14 5.95
N PRO A 252 16.00 -20.18 5.26
CA PRO A 252 17.45 -20.03 5.32
C PRO A 252 17.93 -19.50 6.68
N LYS A 253 17.02 -19.11 7.58
CA LYS A 253 17.35 -18.50 8.86
C LYS A 253 17.65 -19.55 9.92
N SER A 254 18.84 -19.48 10.49
CA SER A 254 19.26 -20.37 11.58
C SER A 254 19.19 -19.70 12.93
N PHE A 255 18.52 -20.35 13.90
CA PHE A 255 18.42 -19.90 15.28
C PHE A 255 19.80 -19.63 15.92
N THR A 256 20.80 -20.46 15.62
CA THR A 256 22.15 -20.36 16.20
C THR A 256 23.02 -19.28 15.55
N GLN A 257 22.56 -18.70 14.44
CA GLN A 257 23.25 -17.63 13.71
C GLN A 257 22.64 -16.26 13.95
N MET A 258 21.57 -16.17 14.75
CA MET A 258 20.89 -14.92 15.10
C MET A 258 21.24 -14.50 16.52
N ASP A 259 21.82 -13.32 16.69
CA ASP A 259 22.23 -12.85 18.01
C ASP A 259 21.14 -12.00 18.68
N LEU A 260 20.47 -11.16 17.88
CA LEU A 260 19.44 -10.25 18.36
C LEU A 260 18.17 -10.30 17.53
N CYS A 261 17.05 -10.11 18.20
CA CYS A 261 15.76 -9.82 17.60
C CYS A 261 15.21 -8.51 18.17
N VAL A 262 14.79 -7.60 17.31
CA VAL A 262 14.06 -6.40 17.70
C VAL A 262 12.63 -6.54 17.20
N CYS A 263 11.68 -6.45 18.12
CA CYS A 263 10.26 -6.52 17.77
C CYS A 263 9.43 -5.54 18.58
N TRP A 264 8.18 -5.30 18.16
CA TRP A 264 7.28 -4.47 18.95
C TRP A 264 6.88 -5.18 20.25
N ALA A 265 6.35 -6.41 20.14
CA ALA A 265 5.90 -7.22 21.27
C ALA A 265 5.85 -8.72 20.89
N SER A 266 5.40 -9.57 21.83
CA SER A 266 4.93 -10.93 21.56
C SER A 266 3.40 -10.95 21.65
N VAL A 267 2.73 -11.65 20.73
CA VAL A 267 1.26 -11.80 20.74
C VAL A 267 0.87 -13.02 21.57
N GLU A 268 1.53 -14.14 21.34
CA GLU A 268 1.32 -15.38 22.07
C GLU A 268 2.20 -15.46 23.32
N LYS A 269 1.74 -16.24 24.30
CA LYS A 269 2.42 -16.42 25.60
C LYS A 269 3.27 -17.68 25.68
N GLY A 270 3.27 -18.54 24.66
CA GLY A 270 4.00 -19.79 24.70
C GLY A 270 4.01 -20.50 23.36
N PHE A 271 5.18 -20.99 22.98
CA PHE A 271 5.44 -21.66 21.72
C PHE A 271 6.04 -23.04 22.01
N PRO A 272 5.53 -24.13 21.42
CA PRO A 272 6.12 -25.45 21.63
C PRO A 272 7.60 -25.47 21.22
N GLY A 273 8.48 -25.87 22.14
CA GLY A 273 9.92 -25.97 21.90
C GLY A 273 10.69 -24.65 22.03
N TYR A 274 10.04 -23.55 22.44
CA TYR A 274 10.69 -22.27 22.68
C TYR A 274 10.30 -21.69 24.04
N GLU A 275 11.25 -21.01 24.67
CA GLU A 275 11.06 -20.33 25.95
C GLU A 275 11.38 -18.85 25.79
N ILE A 276 10.44 -17.99 26.20
CA ILE A 276 10.65 -16.54 26.27
C ILE A 276 10.82 -16.17 27.73
N GLN A 277 12.02 -15.75 28.11
CA GLN A 277 12.36 -15.35 29.47
C GLN A 277 12.51 -13.82 29.55
N GLU A 278 11.73 -13.16 30.41
CA GLU A 278 11.93 -11.74 30.71
C GLU A 278 13.23 -11.53 31.50
N VAL A 279 13.96 -10.46 31.17
CA VAL A 279 15.12 -10.02 31.95
C VAL A 279 14.66 -9.09 33.06
N THR A 280 14.77 -9.56 34.30
CA THR A 280 14.41 -8.88 35.53
C THR A 280 15.65 -8.63 36.40
N ALA A 281 15.47 -8.09 37.61
CA ALA A 281 16.58 -7.87 38.53
C ALA A 281 17.19 -9.19 39.05
N GLU A 282 16.42 -10.28 39.01
CA GLU A 282 16.80 -11.60 39.52
C GLU A 282 17.70 -12.40 38.57
N ASN A 283 17.72 -12.06 37.28
CA ASN A 283 18.49 -12.75 36.24
C ASN A 283 19.26 -11.77 35.33
N LEU A 284 19.54 -10.57 35.84
CA LEU A 284 20.09 -9.45 35.09
C LEU A 284 21.46 -9.76 34.47
N GLU A 285 22.23 -10.67 35.06
CA GLU A 285 23.50 -11.18 34.53
C GLU A 285 23.36 -11.88 33.18
N LEU A 286 22.17 -12.35 32.83
CA LEU A 286 21.90 -12.94 31.52
C LEU A 286 21.81 -11.88 30.42
N ARG A 287 21.62 -10.59 30.77
CA ARG A 287 21.63 -9.49 29.80
C ARG A 287 23.04 -9.23 29.30
N GLN A 288 23.36 -9.74 28.12
CA GLN A 288 24.69 -9.52 27.51
C GLN A 288 24.80 -8.19 26.74
N TYR A 289 23.67 -7.62 26.31
CA TYR A 289 23.65 -6.40 25.48
C TYR A 289 22.70 -5.33 26.03
N PRO A 290 23.03 -4.02 25.88
CA PRO A 290 22.17 -2.94 26.35
C PRO A 290 20.80 -2.96 25.67
N GLY A 291 19.75 -2.71 26.44
CA GLY A 291 18.38 -2.63 25.91
C GLY A 291 17.64 -3.97 25.77
N VAL A 292 18.30 -5.10 25.99
CA VAL A 292 17.67 -6.42 25.91
C VAL A 292 16.65 -6.58 27.03
N THR A 293 15.41 -6.85 26.67
CA THR A 293 14.29 -7.01 27.61
C THR A 293 13.90 -8.46 27.84
N HIS A 294 14.15 -9.33 26.85
CA HIS A 294 13.85 -10.76 26.95
C HIS A 294 14.95 -11.60 26.30
N LEU A 295 14.95 -12.89 26.60
CA LEU A 295 15.78 -13.91 25.98
C LEU A 295 14.86 -14.95 25.36
N LEU A 296 15.17 -15.36 24.13
CA LEU A 296 14.48 -16.44 23.44
C LEU A 296 15.40 -17.67 23.41
N GLY A 297 15.00 -18.73 24.10
CA GLY A 297 15.64 -20.04 24.08
C GLY A 297 14.87 -21.04 23.22
N LYS A 298 15.57 -22.08 22.75
CA LYS A 298 14.98 -23.21 22.01
C LYS A 298 15.40 -24.52 22.67
N ASP A 299 14.46 -25.46 22.81
CA ASP A 299 14.71 -26.75 23.43
C ASP A 299 15.87 -27.49 22.74
N GLY A 300 16.86 -27.90 23.54
CA GLY A 300 18.04 -28.62 23.06
C GLY A 300 19.15 -27.74 22.47
N GLU A 301 18.95 -26.43 22.36
CA GLU A 301 19.98 -25.47 21.96
C GLU A 301 20.59 -24.78 23.18
N THR A 302 21.90 -24.52 23.11
CA THR A 302 22.60 -23.72 24.15
C THR A 302 22.63 -22.24 23.82
N HIS A 303 22.47 -21.90 22.53
CA HIS A 303 22.39 -20.52 22.06
C HIS A 303 21.07 -19.90 22.49
N VAL A 304 21.09 -18.60 22.80
CA VAL A 304 19.89 -17.81 23.09
C VAL A 304 19.90 -16.56 22.24
N ILE A 305 18.74 -16.19 21.70
CA ILE A 305 18.58 -14.94 20.96
C ILE A 305 18.20 -13.85 21.97
N SER A 306 18.98 -12.77 22.00
CA SER A 306 18.66 -11.61 22.83
C SER A 306 17.54 -10.78 22.17
N VAL A 307 16.49 -10.45 22.91
CA VAL A 307 15.30 -9.79 22.37
C VAL A 307 15.15 -8.39 22.95
N ILE A 308 15.03 -7.39 22.07
CA ILE A 308 14.65 -6.01 22.42
C ILE A 308 13.18 -5.82 22.02
N MET A 309 12.28 -5.99 22.99
CA MET A 309 10.87 -5.63 22.81
C MET A 309 10.69 -4.12 22.97
N LEU A 310 10.48 -3.43 21.84
CA LEU A 310 10.36 -1.97 21.80
C LEU A 310 9.19 -1.45 22.64
N LYS A 311 8.10 -2.22 22.77
CA LYS A 311 7.00 -1.84 23.66
C LYS A 311 7.46 -1.65 25.10
N ASN A 312 8.26 -2.58 25.63
CA ASN A 312 8.79 -2.49 27.00
C ASN A 312 9.75 -1.29 27.14
N VAL A 313 10.62 -1.06 26.15
CA VAL A 313 11.53 0.10 26.12
C VAL A 313 10.74 1.41 26.17
N ILE A 314 9.68 1.52 25.36
CA ILE A 314 8.79 2.69 25.35
C ILE A 314 8.07 2.86 26.69
N ASP A 315 7.56 1.78 27.27
CA ASP A 315 6.85 1.83 28.55
C ASP A 315 7.81 2.32 29.67
N MET A 316 9.08 1.89 29.66
CA MET A 316 10.12 2.38 30.57
C MET A 316 10.47 3.87 30.34
N ILE A 317 10.51 4.32 29.08
CA ILE A 317 10.70 5.74 28.74
C ILE A 317 9.52 6.58 29.26
N ARG A 318 8.28 6.11 29.07
CA ARG A 318 7.07 6.77 29.56
C ARG A 318 7.01 6.84 31.09
N ALA A 319 7.52 5.81 31.76
CA ALA A 319 7.66 5.78 33.21
C ALA A 319 8.80 6.67 33.73
N GLY A 320 9.61 7.26 32.85
CA GLY A 320 10.76 8.09 33.21
C GLY A 320 11.99 7.31 33.68
N GLN A 321 11.98 5.99 33.53
CA GLN A 321 13.06 5.08 33.97
C GLN A 321 14.24 5.09 33.00
N VAL A 322 13.97 5.39 31.72
CA VAL A 322 14.97 5.54 30.65
C VAL A 322 14.89 6.96 30.11
N GLN A 323 16.03 7.66 30.08
CA GLN A 323 16.12 9.02 29.55
C GLN A 323 16.69 9.01 28.14
N LEU A 324 15.98 9.68 27.23
CA LEU A 324 16.42 9.94 25.86
C LEU A 324 17.23 11.25 25.81
N GLN A 325 18.16 11.35 24.86
CA GLN A 325 18.93 12.57 24.58
C GLN A 325 18.15 13.60 23.76
#